data_AF-A0A316S9K1-F1
#
_entry.id   AF-A0A316S9K1-F1
#
_cell.length_a   1.000
_cell.length_b   1.000
_cell.length_c   1.000
_cell.angle_alpha   90.00
_cell.angle_beta   90.00
_cell.angle_gamma   90.00
#
_symmetry.space_group_name_H-M   'P 1'
#
loop_
_entity.id
_entity.type
_entity.pdbx_description
1 polymer ?
#
loop_
_entity_poly.entity_id
_entity_poly.type
_entity_poly.pdbx_seq_one_letter_code
_entity_poly.pdbx_strand_id
1 'polypeptide(L)'
;MTKVRRFLQQQVDENGEIISRSSRTVTYFDDDNGYLFWCNREAVKSYKGYGLPTELSETETARVYRLSLMTHKGSNLICYRSGNVVKPMGVERIARYLNISQRQAVAFLRKMIDMRVVGRVKVQIGKTFETQYYINPIYFFNGKWLNYNLYFIFKKDLDEILPEWVKNRFNQDLRAKQQV
;
A
#
# COMPACT_ATOMS: atom_id res chain seq x y z
N MET A 1 -30.01 4.32 22.81
CA MET A 1 -29.11 3.29 23.41
C MET A 1 -27.85 3.15 22.57
N THR A 2 -26.76 3.78 23.01
CA THR A 2 -25.47 3.82 22.31
C THR A 2 -24.73 2.49 22.47
N LYS A 3 -24.38 1.81 21.37
CA LYS A 3 -23.66 0.53 21.43
C LYS A 3 -22.21 0.75 21.82
N VAL A 4 -21.87 0.41 23.05
CA VAL A 4 -20.50 0.48 23.59
C VAL A 4 -19.79 -0.86 23.34
N ARG A 5 -18.59 -0.84 22.73
CA ARG A 5 -17.69 -2.00 22.67
C ARG A 5 -16.51 -1.77 23.61
N ARG A 6 -16.32 -2.68 24.55
CA ARG A 6 -15.21 -2.65 25.52
C ARG A 6 -14.07 -3.53 25.02
N PHE A 7 -12.89 -2.95 24.82
CA PHE A 7 -11.68 -3.71 24.52
C PHE A 7 -10.84 -3.79 25.78
N LEU A 8 -10.45 -5.01 26.17
CA LEU A 8 -9.58 -5.28 27.30
C LEU A 8 -8.20 -5.65 26.77
N GLN A 9 -7.19 -4.87 27.14
CA GLN A 9 -5.79 -5.21 26.90
C GLN A 9 -5.15 -5.52 28.27
N GLN A 10 -4.59 -6.72 28.41
CA GLN A 10 -3.92 -7.18 29.62
C GLN A 10 -2.45 -7.46 29.30
N GLN A 11 -1.55 -6.95 30.14
CA GLN A 11 -0.16 -7.39 30.18
C GLN A 11 0.01 -8.29 31.40
N VAL A 12 0.63 -9.44 31.16
CA VAL A 12 0.87 -10.50 32.16
C VAL A 12 2.38 -10.67 32.27
N ASP A 13 2.89 -10.80 33.50
CA ASP A 13 4.31 -11.06 33.75
C ASP A 13 4.70 -12.52 33.42
N GLU A 14 5.98 -12.86 33.63
CA GLU A 14 6.51 -14.21 33.38
C GLU A 14 5.94 -15.27 34.35
N ASN A 15 5.28 -14.86 35.44
CA ASN A 15 4.68 -15.70 36.47
C ASN A 15 3.15 -15.84 36.33
N GLY A 16 2.53 -15.19 35.34
CA GLY A 16 1.09 -15.23 35.11
C GLY A 16 0.28 -14.16 35.85
N GLU A 17 0.92 -13.21 36.53
CA GLU A 17 0.25 -12.11 37.24
C GLU A 17 -0.04 -10.92 36.32
N ILE A 18 -1.24 -10.33 36.45
CA ILE A 18 -1.68 -9.22 35.58
C ILE A 18 -1.06 -7.91 36.08
N ILE A 19 0.01 -7.45 35.43
CA ILE A 19 0.74 -6.23 35.78
C ILE A 19 -0.10 -4.97 35.51
N SER A 20 -0.92 -4.95 34.45
CA SER A 20 -1.78 -3.82 34.16
C SER A 20 -3.03 -4.19 33.37
N ARG A 21 -4.14 -3.51 33.70
CA ARG A 21 -5.44 -3.67 33.03
C ARG A 21 -5.86 -2.33 32.43
N SER A 22 -5.74 -2.21 31.11
CA SER A 22 -6.22 -1.05 30.38
C SER A 22 -7.56 -1.39 29.75
N SER A 23 -8.62 -0.67 30.15
CA SER A 23 -9.90 -0.70 29.42
C SER A 23 -10.13 0.64 28.76
N ARG A 24 -10.31 0.64 27.44
CA ARG A 24 -10.73 1.83 26.69
C ARG A 24 -12.17 1.63 26.21
N THR A 25 -12.98 2.64 26.47
CA THR A 25 -14.35 2.77 25.98
C THR A 25 -14.30 3.77 24.84
N VAL A 26 -14.75 3.40 23.64
CA VAL A 26 -14.83 4.32 22.50
C VAL A 26 -16.29 4.74 22.32
N THR A 27 -16.56 6.02 22.50
CA THR A 27 -17.85 6.65 22.21
C THR A 27 -17.79 7.19 20.79
N TYR A 28 -18.68 6.72 19.91
CA TYR A 28 -18.63 7.02 18.48
C TYR A 28 -19.43 8.25 18.06
N PHE A 29 -20.19 8.85 18.97
CA PHE A 29 -21.04 10.01 18.69
C PHE A 29 -21.14 10.84 19.96
N ASP A 30 -20.87 12.14 19.85
CA ASP A 30 -20.93 13.14 20.89
C ASP A 30 -22.00 14.17 20.52
N ASP A 31 -22.85 14.58 21.47
CA ASP A 31 -24.04 15.39 21.15
C ASP A 31 -23.68 16.85 20.80
N ASP A 32 -22.53 17.36 21.28
CA ASP A 32 -22.05 18.70 21.00
C ASP A 32 -21.10 18.76 19.78
N ASN A 33 -20.33 17.70 19.56
CA ASN A 33 -19.25 17.66 18.56
C ASN A 33 -19.52 16.72 17.36
N GLY A 34 -20.60 15.93 17.39
CA GLY A 34 -21.03 15.05 16.32
C GLY A 34 -20.35 13.66 16.28
N TYR A 35 -20.36 13.03 15.11
CA TYR A 35 -19.88 11.66 14.91
C TYR A 35 -18.34 11.58 14.93
N LEU A 36 -17.80 10.68 15.76
CA LEU A 36 -16.39 10.30 15.74
C LEU A 36 -16.09 9.56 14.42
N PHE A 37 -15.75 10.33 13.39
CA PHE A 37 -15.38 9.82 12.07
C PHE A 37 -13.97 9.23 12.11
N TRP A 38 -13.87 8.01 12.65
CA TRP A 38 -12.61 7.30 12.82
C TRP A 38 -12.11 6.73 11.49
N CYS A 39 -11.72 7.61 10.57
CA CYS A 39 -11.24 7.29 9.22
C CYS A 39 -9.78 6.80 9.16
N ASN A 40 -9.28 6.15 10.21
CA ASN A 40 -7.90 5.67 10.29
C ASN A 40 -7.74 4.19 9.90
N ARG A 41 -8.29 3.79 8.75
CA ARG A 41 -7.90 2.52 8.10
C ARG A 41 -7.22 2.66 6.74
N GLU A 42 -7.32 3.82 6.12
CA GLU A 42 -6.70 4.11 4.81
C GLU A 42 -5.78 5.33 4.89
N ALA A 43 -5.00 5.43 5.97
CA ALA A 43 -3.84 6.30 5.94
C ALA A 43 -2.88 5.74 4.89
N VAL A 44 -2.75 6.43 3.76
CA VAL A 44 -1.67 6.15 2.82
C VAL A 44 -0.39 6.60 3.49
N LYS A 45 0.36 5.65 4.04
CA LYS A 45 1.59 5.95 4.77
C LYS A 45 2.72 6.08 3.77
N SER A 46 3.35 7.25 3.70
CA SER A 46 4.73 7.32 3.19
C SER A 46 5.68 6.76 4.24
N TYR A 47 6.82 6.26 3.81
CA TYR A 47 7.91 5.94 4.71
C TYR A 47 8.44 7.25 5.31
N LYS A 48 8.64 7.28 6.63
CA LYS A 48 8.97 8.52 7.36
C LYS A 48 10.23 9.17 6.78
N GLY A 49 10.13 10.44 6.39
CA GLY A 49 11.23 11.21 5.83
C GLY A 49 11.37 11.13 4.30
N TYR A 50 10.51 10.38 3.61
CA TYR A 50 10.53 10.26 2.15
C TYR A 50 9.28 10.92 1.56
N GLY A 51 9.52 11.93 0.73
CA GLY A 51 8.50 12.56 -0.11
C GLY A 51 8.54 12.01 -1.54
N LEU A 52 7.54 12.35 -2.34
CA LEU A 52 7.63 12.14 -3.79
C LEU A 52 8.82 12.94 -4.36
N PRO A 53 9.41 12.48 -5.49
CA PRO A 53 10.49 13.20 -6.14
C PRO A 53 10.10 14.64 -6.49
N THR A 54 11.00 15.59 -6.24
CA THR A 54 10.75 17.04 -6.41
C THR A 54 10.61 17.46 -7.88
N GLU A 55 11.03 16.62 -8.82
CA GLU A 55 10.92 16.84 -10.27
C GLU A 55 9.49 16.54 -10.81
N LEU A 56 8.58 16.08 -9.95
CA LEU A 56 7.18 15.93 -10.29
C LEU A 56 6.49 17.29 -10.29
N SER A 57 5.80 17.60 -11.38
CA SER A 57 4.86 18.73 -11.39
C SER A 57 3.69 18.48 -10.41
N GLU A 58 3.00 19.54 -10.00
CA GLU A 58 1.80 19.43 -9.17
C GLU A 58 0.74 18.51 -9.79
N THR A 59 0.57 18.60 -11.12
CA THR A 59 -0.36 17.75 -11.86
C THR A 59 0.04 16.29 -11.81
N GLU A 60 1.33 15.97 -11.93
CA GLU A 60 1.82 14.59 -11.81
C GLU A 60 1.68 14.08 -10.39
N THR A 61 2.03 14.90 -9.40
CA THR A 61 1.87 14.59 -7.98
C THR A 61 0.41 14.26 -7.66
N ALA A 62 -0.54 15.08 -8.14
CA ALA A 62 -1.97 14.82 -7.99
C ALA A 62 -2.40 13.50 -8.67
N ARG A 63 -1.84 13.17 -9.84
CA ARG A 63 -2.12 11.91 -10.54
C ARG A 63 -1.58 10.70 -9.77
N VAL A 64 -0.36 10.76 -9.25
CA VAL A 64 0.21 9.68 -8.43
C VAL A 64 -0.62 9.50 -7.17
N TYR A 65 -0.97 10.59 -6.49
CA TYR A 65 -1.84 10.54 -5.32
C TYR A 65 -3.19 9.88 -5.65
N ARG A 66 -3.86 10.27 -6.72
CA ARG A 66 -5.12 9.61 -7.16
C ARG A 66 -4.93 8.12 -7.42
N LEU A 67 -3.83 7.72 -8.07
CA LEU A 67 -3.55 6.29 -8.29
C LEU A 67 -3.27 5.54 -6.98
N SER A 68 -2.71 6.21 -5.97
CA SER A 68 -2.49 5.62 -4.64
C SER A 68 -3.78 5.18 -3.95
N LEU A 69 -4.87 5.93 -4.18
CA LEU A 69 -6.21 5.58 -3.69
C LEU A 69 -6.79 4.34 -4.38
N MET A 70 -6.28 3.98 -5.57
CA MET A 70 -6.71 2.81 -6.35
C MET A 70 -5.81 1.58 -6.11
N THR A 71 -5.01 1.58 -5.05
CA THR A 71 -4.13 0.46 -4.75
C THR A 71 -4.84 -0.65 -3.97
N HIS A 72 -4.51 -1.90 -4.27
CA HIS A 72 -4.97 -3.04 -3.50
C HIS A 72 -4.19 -3.15 -2.18
N LYS A 73 -4.94 -3.35 -1.08
CA LYS A 73 -4.37 -3.49 0.25
C LYS A 73 -3.39 -4.66 0.33
N GLY A 74 -2.21 -4.38 0.87
CA GLY A 74 -1.14 -5.32 1.11
C GLY A 74 -0.23 -5.56 -0.09
N SER A 75 -0.67 -5.27 -1.33
CA SER A 75 0.15 -5.47 -2.54
C SER A 75 0.54 -4.19 -3.25
N ASN A 76 -0.09 -3.04 -2.95
CA ASN A 76 0.11 -1.78 -3.68
C ASN A 76 -0.16 -1.86 -5.20
N LEU A 77 -0.86 -2.92 -5.65
CA LEU A 77 -1.25 -3.08 -7.05
C LEU A 77 -2.27 -2.02 -7.42
N ILE A 78 -2.04 -1.23 -8.47
CA ILE A 78 -3.02 -0.30 -9.02
C ILE A 78 -4.12 -1.14 -9.68
N CYS A 79 -5.32 -1.08 -9.11
CA CYS A 79 -6.40 -2.00 -9.43
C CYS A 79 -7.76 -1.29 -9.41
N TYR A 80 -8.76 -1.99 -9.94
CA TYR A 80 -10.15 -1.57 -9.87
C TYR A 80 -11.01 -2.78 -9.53
N ARG A 81 -12.20 -2.50 -8.99
CA ARG A 81 -13.18 -3.55 -8.69
C ARG A 81 -14.16 -3.70 -9.85
N SER A 82 -14.41 -4.94 -10.26
CA SER A 82 -15.40 -5.32 -11.28
C SER A 82 -16.25 -6.44 -10.68
N GLY A 83 -17.40 -6.06 -10.12
CA GLY A 83 -18.21 -6.96 -9.30
C GLY A 83 -17.45 -7.42 -8.05
N ASN A 84 -17.28 -8.74 -7.91
CA ASN A 84 -16.55 -9.35 -6.79
C ASN A 84 -15.06 -9.60 -7.09
N VAL A 85 -14.57 -9.20 -8.26
CA VAL A 85 -13.19 -9.44 -8.68
C VAL A 85 -12.39 -8.15 -8.69
N VAL A 86 -11.21 -8.18 -8.09
CA VAL A 86 -10.20 -7.13 -8.21
C VAL A 86 -9.39 -7.39 -9.47
N LYS A 87 -9.29 -6.39 -10.34
CA LYS A 87 -8.58 -6.46 -11.62
C LYS A 87 -7.49 -5.39 -11.69
N PRO A 88 -6.30 -5.67 -12.21
CA PRO A 88 -5.27 -4.66 -12.36
C PRO A 88 -5.68 -3.61 -13.41
N MET A 89 -5.26 -2.36 -13.22
CA MET A 89 -5.52 -1.30 -14.19
C MET A 89 -4.41 -1.28 -15.24
N GLY A 90 -4.76 -1.62 -16.48
CA GLY A 90 -3.91 -1.33 -17.64
C GLY A 90 -3.89 0.15 -18.01
N VAL A 91 -3.04 0.52 -18.97
CA VAL A 91 -2.84 1.92 -19.42
C VAL A 91 -4.15 2.60 -19.81
N GLU A 92 -5.00 1.93 -20.60
CA GLU A 92 -6.28 2.50 -21.03
C GLU A 92 -7.18 2.85 -19.83
N ARG A 93 -7.22 1.98 -18.82
CA ARG A 93 -8.06 2.20 -17.64
C ARG A 93 -7.48 3.28 -16.73
N ILE A 94 -6.16 3.36 -16.63
CA ILE A 94 -5.46 4.45 -15.94
C ILE A 94 -5.76 5.78 -16.65
N ALA A 95 -5.70 5.82 -17.99
CA ALA A 95 -6.01 7.01 -18.77
C ALA A 95 -7.44 7.50 -18.50
N ARG A 96 -8.42 6.59 -18.56
CA ARG A 96 -9.82 6.89 -18.22
C ARG A 96 -9.99 7.40 -16.79
N TYR A 97 -9.37 6.73 -15.82
CA TYR A 97 -9.46 7.11 -14.41
C TYR A 97 -8.85 8.50 -14.13
N LEU A 98 -7.73 8.81 -14.77
CA LEU A 98 -7.06 10.11 -14.64
C LEU A 98 -7.64 11.19 -15.54
N ASN A 99 -8.64 10.85 -16.37
CA ASN A 99 -9.24 11.73 -17.38
C ASN A 99 -8.20 12.38 -18.32
N ILE A 100 -7.34 11.55 -18.89
CA ILE A 100 -6.30 11.96 -19.84
C ILE A 100 -6.31 11.03 -21.07
N SER A 101 -5.69 11.46 -22.16
CA SER A 101 -5.51 10.60 -23.32
C SER A 101 -4.62 9.39 -22.99
N GLN A 102 -4.81 8.27 -23.71
CA GLN A 102 -3.95 7.09 -23.53
C GLN A 102 -2.48 7.42 -23.77
N ARG A 103 -2.16 8.27 -24.77
CA ARG A 103 -0.79 8.72 -25.04
C ARG A 103 -0.17 9.43 -23.83
N GLN A 104 -0.93 10.32 -23.18
CA GLN A 104 -0.47 11.00 -21.97
C GLN A 104 -0.31 10.02 -20.80
N ALA A 105 -1.20 9.04 -20.65
CA ALA A 105 -1.07 8.01 -19.63
C ALA A 105 0.18 7.14 -19.83
N VAL A 106 0.51 6.77 -21.06
CA VAL A 106 1.77 6.06 -21.38
C VAL A 106 2.97 6.91 -20.98
N ALA A 107 3.01 8.18 -21.39
CA ALA A 107 4.14 9.07 -21.07
C ALA A 107 4.28 9.29 -19.56
N PHE A 108 3.17 9.51 -18.87
CA PHE A 108 3.11 9.64 -17.41
C PHE A 108 3.62 8.38 -16.73
N LEU A 109 3.11 7.19 -17.07
CA LEU A 109 3.54 5.93 -16.47
C LEU A 109 5.02 5.63 -16.76
N ARG A 110 5.50 5.94 -17.97
CA ARG A 110 6.92 5.81 -18.30
C ARG A 110 7.77 6.64 -17.36
N LYS A 111 7.45 7.93 -17.20
CA LYS A 111 8.15 8.82 -16.26
C LYS A 111 8.09 8.28 -14.82
N MET A 112 6.93 7.82 -14.35
CA MET A 112 6.81 7.27 -12.99
C MET A 112 7.61 5.99 -12.79
N ILE A 113 7.78 5.18 -13.83
CA ILE A 113 8.62 3.98 -13.82
C ILE A 113 10.10 4.37 -13.81
N ASP A 114 10.50 5.31 -14.65
CA ASP A 114 11.88 5.79 -14.74
C ASP A 114 12.32 6.41 -13.40
N MET A 115 11.41 7.13 -12.73
CA MET A 115 11.61 7.71 -11.40
C MET A 115 11.34 6.72 -10.25
N ARG A 116 11.07 5.45 -10.56
CA ARG A 116 10.85 4.36 -9.59
C ARG A 116 9.71 4.60 -8.58
N VAL A 117 8.78 5.50 -8.92
CA VAL A 117 7.52 5.72 -8.19
C VAL A 117 6.52 4.61 -8.46
N VAL A 118 6.53 4.08 -9.70
CA VAL A 118 5.68 2.97 -10.13
C VAL A 118 6.54 1.81 -10.64
N GLY A 119 6.24 0.59 -10.20
CA GLY A 119 6.81 -0.65 -10.69
C GLY A 119 5.93 -1.26 -11.77
N ARG A 120 6.53 -1.86 -12.80
CA ARG A 120 5.81 -2.57 -13.87
C ARG A 120 6.23 -4.04 -13.90
N VAL A 121 5.27 -4.94 -13.84
CA VAL A 121 5.48 -6.40 -13.90
C VAL A 121 4.64 -6.97 -15.04
N LYS A 122 5.18 -7.92 -15.79
CA LYS A 122 4.41 -8.74 -16.74
C LYS A 122 4.12 -10.08 -16.08
N VAL A 123 2.84 -10.42 -15.95
CA VAL A 123 2.37 -11.68 -15.36
C VAL A 123 1.73 -12.53 -16.44
N GLN A 124 2.09 -13.80 -16.51
CA GLN A 124 1.44 -14.75 -17.40
C GLN A 124 0.18 -15.29 -16.73
N ILE A 125 -0.97 -15.14 -17.39
CA ILE A 125 -2.27 -15.67 -16.96
C ILE A 125 -2.74 -16.65 -18.03
N GLY A 126 -2.52 -17.94 -17.79
CA GLY A 126 -2.75 -18.98 -18.79
C GLY A 126 -1.87 -18.78 -20.02
N LYS A 127 -2.48 -18.42 -21.16
CA LYS A 127 -1.77 -18.18 -22.44
C LYS A 127 -1.53 -16.70 -22.75
N THR A 128 -2.02 -15.77 -21.92
CA THR A 128 -1.89 -14.33 -22.15
C THR A 128 -0.94 -13.70 -21.14
N PHE A 129 -0.34 -12.57 -21.53
CA PHE A 129 0.45 -11.75 -20.63
C PHE A 129 -0.33 -10.50 -20.25
N GLU A 130 -0.42 -10.23 -18.95
CA GLU A 130 -1.02 -9.03 -18.41
C GLU A 130 0.08 -8.14 -17.81
N THR A 131 0.03 -6.83 -18.10
CA THR A 131 0.93 -5.87 -17.48
C THR A 131 0.27 -5.27 -16.25
N GLN A 132 0.93 -5.41 -15.11
CA GLN A 132 0.48 -4.94 -13.81
C GLN A 132 1.38 -3.81 -13.31
N TYR A 133 0.77 -2.80 -12.68
CA TYR A 133 1.46 -1.63 -12.16
C TYR A 133 1.30 -1.53 -10.64
N TYR A 134 2.39 -1.24 -9.94
CA TYR A 134 2.46 -1.19 -8.49
C TYR A 134 3.00 0.15 -8.05
N ILE A 135 2.53 0.69 -6.93
CA ILE A 135 3.13 1.91 -6.37
C ILE A 135 4.20 1.55 -5.36
N ASN A 136 5.33 2.26 -5.42
CA ASN A 136 6.45 2.06 -4.51
C ASN A 136 6.01 2.33 -3.06
N PRO A 137 6.16 1.36 -2.14
CA PRO A 137 5.75 1.49 -0.75
C PRO A 137 6.50 2.58 0.02
N ILE A 138 7.63 3.08 -0.50
CA ILE A 138 8.34 4.21 0.12
C ILE A 138 7.47 5.47 0.07
N TYR A 139 6.80 5.73 -1.05
CA TYR A 139 6.00 6.93 -1.22
C TYR A 139 4.58 6.75 -0.71
N PHE A 140 3.96 5.61 -1.04
CA PHE A 140 2.59 5.33 -0.65
C PHE A 140 2.44 3.85 -0.32
N PHE A 141 2.12 3.54 0.93
CA PHE A 141 1.92 2.18 1.39
C PHE A 141 0.48 1.95 1.82
N ASN A 142 -0.22 1.08 1.09
CA ASN A 142 -1.56 0.64 1.41
C ASN A 142 -1.48 -0.74 2.05
N GLY A 143 -1.15 -0.80 3.33
CA GLY A 143 -1.00 -2.07 4.03
C GLY A 143 -0.39 -1.91 5.42
N LYS A 144 -0.26 -3.04 6.10
CA LYS A 144 0.49 -3.14 7.38
C LYS A 144 1.85 -3.84 7.19
N TRP A 145 1.94 -4.76 6.24
CA TRP A 145 3.07 -5.67 6.09
C TRP A 145 3.61 -5.64 4.66
N LEU A 146 4.92 -5.40 4.52
CA LEU A 146 5.60 -5.46 3.23
C LEU A 146 5.71 -6.92 2.80
N ASN A 147 5.02 -7.28 1.71
CA ASN A 147 5.07 -8.64 1.18
C ASN A 147 6.29 -8.86 0.25
N TYR A 148 6.64 -10.12 -0.01
CA TYR A 148 7.78 -10.51 -0.85
C TYR A 148 7.73 -9.92 -2.26
N ASN A 149 6.59 -10.02 -2.95
CA ASN A 149 6.46 -9.52 -4.32
C ASN A 149 6.74 -8.01 -4.37
N LEU A 150 6.16 -7.26 -3.44
CA LEU A 150 6.32 -5.82 -3.37
C LEU A 150 7.77 -5.44 -2.99
N TYR A 151 8.40 -6.19 -2.08
CA TYR A 151 9.83 -6.03 -1.78
C TYR A 151 10.69 -6.24 -3.03
N PHE A 152 10.48 -7.32 -3.79
CA PHE A 152 11.32 -7.62 -4.95
C PHE A 152 11.10 -6.67 -6.13
N ILE A 153 9.88 -6.15 -6.32
CA ILE A 153 9.61 -5.11 -7.34
C ILE A 153 10.44 -3.85 -7.06
N PHE A 154 10.57 -3.47 -5.79
CA PHE A 154 11.25 -2.24 -5.37
C PHE A 154 12.55 -2.50 -4.58
N LYS A 155 13.19 -3.65 -4.80
CA LYS A 155 14.33 -4.11 -3.99
C LYS A 155 15.45 -3.07 -3.90
N LYS A 156 15.79 -2.45 -5.03
CA LYS A 156 16.85 -1.43 -5.07
C LYS A 156 16.56 -0.25 -4.14
N ASP A 157 15.32 0.24 -4.09
CA ASP A 157 14.96 1.38 -3.23
C ASP A 157 14.84 0.95 -1.77
N LEU A 158 14.26 -0.23 -1.55
CA LEU A 158 14.00 -0.76 -0.21
C LEU A 158 15.29 -1.20 0.49
N ASP A 159 16.29 -1.69 -0.24
CA ASP A 159 17.59 -2.07 0.32
C ASP A 159 18.38 -0.86 0.84
N GLU A 160 18.11 0.35 0.36
CA GLU A 160 18.76 1.57 0.87
C GLU A 160 18.24 1.97 2.26
N ILE A 161 16.99 1.59 2.56
CA ILE A 161 16.29 2.06 3.78
C ILE A 161 16.05 0.95 4.82
N LEU A 162 16.01 -0.31 4.40
CA LEU A 162 15.72 -1.42 5.29
C LEU A 162 16.98 -1.88 6.04
N PRO A 163 16.85 -2.34 7.30
CA PRO A 163 17.96 -2.96 8.02
C PRO A 163 18.46 -4.23 7.34
N GLU A 164 19.76 -4.51 7.47
CA GLU A 164 20.41 -5.64 6.76
C GLU A 164 19.79 -7.01 7.11
N TRP A 165 19.40 -7.21 8.36
CA TRP A 165 18.75 -8.47 8.78
C TRP A 165 17.40 -8.71 8.07
N VAL A 166 16.67 -7.64 7.70
CA VAL A 166 15.40 -7.72 6.96
C VAL A 166 15.68 -8.17 5.53
N LYS A 167 16.68 -7.57 4.87
CA LYS A 167 17.08 -7.92 3.49
C LYS A 167 17.52 -9.37 3.40
N ASN A 168 18.34 -9.82 4.35
CA ASN A 168 18.82 -11.19 4.41
C ASN A 168 17.67 -12.19 4.53
N ARG A 169 16.67 -11.89 5.36
CA ARG A 169 15.49 -12.75 5.51
C ARG A 169 14.68 -12.88 4.23
N PHE A 170 14.42 -11.77 3.53
CA PHE A 170 13.74 -11.81 2.23
C PHE A 170 14.51 -12.65 1.19
N ASN A 171 15.83 -12.56 1.16
CA ASN A 171 16.67 -13.30 0.21
C ASN A 171 16.78 -14.80 0.55
N GLN A 172 16.83 -15.17 1.84
CA GLN A 172 16.88 -16.57 2.29
C GLN A 172 15.60 -17.32 1.90
N ASP A 173 14.44 -16.72 2.19
CA ASP A 173 13.14 -17.37 1.92
C ASP A 173 12.85 -17.52 0.41
N LEU A 174 13.41 -16.65 -0.44
CA LEU A 174 13.29 -16.78 -1.89
C LEU A 174 13.98 -18.04 -2.40
N ARG A 175 15.18 -18.34 -1.89
CA ARG A 175 15.95 -19.54 -2.28
C ARG A 175 15.22 -20.82 -1.90
N ALA A 176 14.59 -20.85 -0.72
CA ALA A 176 13.78 -21.97 -0.29
C ALA A 176 12.52 -22.19 -1.16
N LYS A 177 11.90 -21.12 -1.67
CA LYS A 177 10.72 -21.18 -2.54
C LYS A 177 11.01 -21.53 -4.00
N GLN A 178 12.26 -21.41 -4.46
CA GLN A 178 12.67 -21.80 -5.82
C GLN A 178 13.16 -23.25 -5.91
N GLN A 179 13.34 -23.93 -4.76
CA GLN A 179 13.74 -25.34 -4.68
C GLN A 179 12.55 -26.31 -4.57
N VAL A 180 11.32 -25.78 -4.64
CA VAL A 180 10.05 -26.51 -4.66
C VAL A 180 9.39 -26.24 -6.01
#